data_AF-R7ETN0-F1
#
_entry.id   AF-R7ETN0-F1
#
_cell.length_a   1.000
_cell.length_b   1.000
_cell.length_c   1.000
_cell.angle_alpha   90.00
_cell.angle_beta   90.00
_cell.angle_gamma   90.00
#
_symmetry.space_group_name_H-M   'P 1'
#
loop_
_entity.id
_entity.type
_entity.pdbx_description
1 polymer ?
#
loop_
_entity_poly.entity_id
_entity_poly.type
_entity_poly.pdbx_seq_one_letter_code
_entity_poly.pdbx_strand_id
1 'polypeptide(L)'
;MKKLIAITLSLLIVMSAAVSLVGATDAAAPAWTTKEPELLITELVPDTRGTGENGYTNDQNQDIFEMFEIYNNSEAVINLYDYCITYNGNNLKSDNFEAIIVEITPFLTNNQYEDKPGNYLDGSTLEWDDQPNKRGDLSNLPKNPDSCLIEPGECVVVWSMFYEPYLDIWNDGKGMSVKDFRTFWKIPDNVKVICWDGNSNTKYGGHDKNFNLKNSACGSYGIAKYSDVLAAAANVEGKTYEMTYRDFEDLVTWSNVDFTTWGLTTMPNTAYTFTYDLDGRSAALVSSLSGKQINVDARRAAPLEAYATPTPGTLDDLQKLTLPGYKVKAGETIKLPKVETIEGMLYDIWAAPKGEVVTAFKINGKEYKPGDTFTADAAGKITVEVVFGAKPETTKPETSAKPTDTKAPDTKAPDTKAPDTKAPETSAKTTEEKKGCGSSVAYAAVALTAMFGAALTFGKKRK
;
A
#
# COMPACT_ATOMS: atom_id res chain seq x y z
N MET A 1 45.32 -30.89 -52.68
CA MET A 1 44.63 -31.26 -51.42
C MET A 1 44.84 -30.24 -50.30
N LYS A 2 46.06 -29.92 -49.84
CA LYS A 2 46.29 -28.95 -48.74
C LYS A 2 45.71 -27.54 -48.99
N LYS A 3 45.80 -27.01 -50.22
CA LYS A 3 45.22 -25.71 -50.59
C LYS A 3 43.68 -25.73 -50.68
N LEU A 4 43.08 -26.89 -50.96
CA LEU A 4 41.62 -27.03 -51.04
C LEU A 4 41.03 -27.09 -49.62
N ILE A 5 41.66 -27.84 -48.71
CA ILE A 5 41.26 -27.95 -47.31
C ILE A 5 41.36 -26.61 -46.58
N ALA A 6 42.40 -25.81 -46.87
CA ALA A 6 42.55 -24.47 -46.29
C ALA A 6 41.43 -23.52 -46.74
N ILE A 7 41.04 -23.56 -48.01
CA ILE A 7 39.93 -22.75 -48.54
C ILE A 7 38.59 -23.19 -47.92
N THR A 8 38.37 -24.50 -47.76
CA THR A 8 37.16 -25.02 -47.11
C THR A 8 37.09 -24.66 -45.62
N LEU A 9 38.20 -24.71 -44.88
CA LEU A 9 38.25 -24.25 -43.48
C LEU A 9 38.05 -22.73 -43.36
N SER A 10 38.62 -21.93 -44.26
CA SER A 10 38.40 -20.48 -44.27
C SER A 10 36.95 -20.11 -44.62
N LEU A 11 36.29 -20.85 -45.52
CA LEU A 11 34.87 -20.68 -45.81
C LEU A 11 33.97 -21.10 -44.64
N LEU A 12 34.34 -22.16 -43.90
CA LEU A 12 33.62 -22.57 -42.69
C LEU A 12 33.75 -21.56 -41.55
N ILE A 13 34.91 -20.92 -41.38
CA ILE A 13 35.13 -19.88 -40.35
C ILE A 13 34.39 -18.57 -40.73
N VAL A 14 34.36 -18.22 -42.03
CA VAL A 14 33.59 -17.06 -42.51
C VAL A 14 32.08 -17.31 -42.44
N MET A 15 31.61 -18.55 -42.67
CA MET A 15 30.21 -18.92 -42.48
C MET A 15 29.81 -19.03 -41.00
N SER A 16 30.71 -19.42 -40.09
CA SER A 16 30.43 -19.38 -38.64
C SER A 16 30.45 -17.96 -38.07
N ALA A 17 31.23 -17.04 -38.65
CA ALA A 17 31.22 -15.63 -38.26
C ALA A 17 30.02 -14.85 -38.84
N ALA A 18 29.38 -15.36 -39.90
CA ALA A 18 28.19 -14.77 -40.52
C ALA A 18 26.87 -15.17 -39.83
N VAL A 19 26.87 -16.13 -38.89
CA VAL A 19 25.69 -16.52 -38.09
C VAL A 19 25.63 -15.79 -36.74
N SER A 20 26.66 -15.02 -36.37
CA SER A 20 26.70 -14.24 -35.13
C SER A 20 26.74 -12.72 -35.33
N LEU A 21 26.31 -12.24 -36.50
CA LEU A 21 26.01 -10.83 -36.77
C LEU A 21 24.66 -10.72 -37.52
N VAL A 22 23.64 -11.43 -37.05
CA VAL A 22 22.35 -10.73 -36.93
C VAL A 22 22.66 -9.70 -35.87
N GLY A 23 22.81 -8.45 -36.30
CA GLY A 23 22.96 -7.35 -35.36
C GLY A 23 21.90 -7.50 -34.28
N ALA A 24 22.16 -6.92 -33.11
CA ALA A 24 21.05 -6.30 -32.42
C ALA A 24 20.36 -5.43 -33.49
N THR A 25 19.35 -5.98 -34.17
CA THR A 25 18.23 -5.18 -34.60
C THR A 25 17.94 -4.39 -33.36
N ASP A 26 17.86 -3.07 -33.49
CA ASP A 26 17.01 -2.29 -32.62
C ASP A 26 15.65 -3.00 -32.68
N ALA A 27 15.49 -4.06 -31.89
CA ALA A 27 14.21 -4.55 -31.47
C ALA A 27 13.71 -3.31 -30.77
N ALA A 28 12.85 -2.58 -31.47
CA ALA A 28 12.16 -1.45 -30.90
C ALA A 28 11.75 -1.92 -29.51
N ALA A 29 12.22 -1.20 -28.48
CA ALA A 29 11.84 -1.52 -27.11
C ALA A 29 10.34 -1.83 -27.15
N PRO A 30 9.90 -3.00 -26.66
CA PRO A 30 8.54 -3.48 -26.91
C PRO A 30 7.57 -2.36 -26.57
N ALA A 31 6.50 -2.20 -27.35
CA ALA A 31 5.51 -1.17 -27.09
C ALA A 31 4.90 -1.42 -25.70
N TRP A 32 5.55 -0.86 -24.67
CA TRP A 32 5.24 -1.09 -23.28
C TRP A 32 3.83 -0.58 -23.03
N THR A 33 3.09 -1.25 -22.14
CA THR A 33 1.66 -1.02 -22.03
C THR A 33 1.39 0.41 -21.57
N THR A 34 0.99 1.28 -22.48
CA THR A 34 0.23 2.50 -22.16
C THR A 34 -1.21 2.18 -21.79
N LYS A 35 -1.55 0.88 -21.72
CA LYS A 35 -2.89 0.40 -21.47
C LYS A 35 -3.17 0.49 -19.97
N GLU A 36 -4.21 1.24 -19.66
CA GLU A 36 -4.80 1.30 -18.34
C GLU A 36 -5.15 -0.11 -17.84
N PRO A 37 -4.77 -0.48 -16.60
CA PRO A 37 -5.09 -1.75 -16.01
C PRO A 37 -6.59 -1.79 -15.76
N GLU A 38 -7.15 -2.97 -15.98
CA GLU A 38 -8.58 -3.21 -15.80
C GLU A 38 -8.97 -3.29 -14.32
N LEU A 39 -8.03 -3.69 -13.46
CA LEU A 39 -8.15 -3.70 -12.01
C LEU A 39 -7.02 -2.89 -11.39
N LEU A 40 -7.33 -2.11 -10.36
CA LEU A 40 -6.36 -1.33 -9.58
C LEU A 40 -6.45 -1.71 -8.11
N ILE A 41 -5.30 -1.85 -7.45
CA ILE A 41 -5.25 -1.82 -5.98
C ILE A 41 -5.35 -0.35 -5.58
N THR A 42 -6.38 0.03 -4.84
CA THR A 42 -6.66 1.42 -4.47
C THR A 42 -6.37 1.71 -3.00
N GLU A 43 -6.40 0.71 -2.13
CA GLU A 43 -6.20 0.90 -0.70
C GLU A 43 -5.50 -0.31 -0.09
N LEU A 44 -4.55 -0.11 0.83
CA LEU A 44 -3.95 -1.14 1.67
C LEU A 44 -3.99 -0.70 3.15
N VAL A 45 -4.44 -1.58 4.03
CA VAL A 45 -4.45 -1.36 5.48
C VAL A 45 -3.76 -2.54 6.19
N PRO A 46 -2.44 -2.44 6.41
CA PRO A 46 -1.61 -3.57 6.87
C PRO A 46 -1.41 -3.63 8.40
N ASP A 47 -1.93 -2.70 9.19
CA ASP A 47 -1.84 -2.75 10.66
C ASP A 47 -3.20 -2.33 11.19
N THR A 48 -3.89 -3.29 11.78
CA THR A 48 -5.16 -3.02 12.44
C THR A 48 -4.99 -3.13 13.93
N ARG A 49 -5.43 -2.10 14.65
CA ARG A 49 -5.60 -2.17 16.09
C ARG A 49 -6.91 -1.56 16.46
N GLY A 50 -7.79 -2.32 17.06
CA GLY A 50 -8.94 -1.67 17.64
C GLY A 50 -9.70 -2.62 18.50
N THR A 51 -10.23 -2.05 19.57
CA THR A 51 -11.13 -2.69 20.51
C THR A 51 -12.59 -2.56 20.07
N GLY A 52 -12.86 -2.09 18.84
CA GLY A 52 -14.18 -1.70 18.35
C GLY A 52 -14.84 -0.59 19.19
N GLU A 53 -15.70 0.23 18.59
CA GLU A 53 -16.62 1.08 19.40
C GLU A 53 -17.66 0.22 20.18
N ASN A 54 -17.66 -1.12 19.97
CA ASN A 54 -18.50 -2.12 20.65
C ASN A 54 -17.79 -3.47 20.90
N GLY A 55 -16.49 -3.46 21.21
CA GLY A 55 -15.73 -4.66 21.57
C GLY A 55 -15.00 -5.31 20.39
N TYR A 56 -13.79 -5.79 20.69
CA TYR A 56 -12.98 -6.88 20.12
C TYR A 56 -11.50 -6.49 20.11
N THR A 57 -10.87 -6.40 21.29
CA THR A 57 -9.59 -7.07 21.63
C THR A 57 -9.22 -6.74 23.09
N ASN A 58 -8.45 -7.62 23.74
CA ASN A 58 -7.65 -7.24 24.89
C ASN A 58 -6.44 -6.39 24.40
N ASP A 59 -5.65 -5.79 25.28
CA ASP A 59 -4.52 -4.88 24.97
C ASP A 59 -3.33 -5.54 24.21
N GLN A 60 -3.57 -6.60 23.45
CA GLN A 60 -2.59 -7.37 22.71
C GLN A 60 -2.66 -6.94 21.23
N ASN A 61 -1.55 -6.47 20.68
CA ASN A 61 -1.39 -6.11 19.26
C ASN A 61 -1.83 -7.29 18.36
N GLN A 62 -3.03 -7.21 17.75
CA GLN A 62 -3.61 -8.29 16.94
C GLN A 62 -4.07 -7.75 15.59
N ASP A 63 -3.57 -8.35 14.51
CA ASP A 63 -3.81 -7.94 13.13
C ASP A 63 -5.05 -8.66 12.55
N ILE A 64 -6.23 -8.34 13.10
CA ILE A 64 -7.47 -9.10 12.84
C ILE A 64 -8.14 -8.71 11.52
N PHE A 65 -8.07 -7.45 11.12
CA PHE A 65 -8.90 -6.92 10.03
C PHE A 65 -8.09 -6.23 8.93
N GLU A 66 -6.84 -6.66 8.71
CA GLU A 66 -6.02 -6.21 7.60
C GLU A 66 -6.74 -6.39 6.25
N MET A 67 -6.62 -5.43 5.35
CA MET A 67 -7.34 -5.47 4.10
C MET A 67 -6.64 -4.75 2.96
N PHE A 68 -7.07 -5.07 1.74
CA PHE A 68 -6.88 -4.16 0.63
C PHE A 68 -8.14 -4.03 -0.22
N GLU A 69 -8.20 -2.97 -1.01
CA GLU A 69 -9.29 -2.67 -1.94
C GLU A 69 -8.85 -2.85 -3.39
N ILE A 70 -9.71 -3.46 -4.21
CA ILE A 70 -9.57 -3.51 -5.66
C ILE A 70 -10.70 -2.70 -6.30
N TYR A 71 -10.35 -1.86 -7.26
CA TYR A 71 -11.28 -1.10 -8.09
C TYR A 71 -11.32 -1.63 -9.53
N ASN A 72 -12.54 -1.82 -10.08
CA ASN A 72 -12.71 -2.10 -11.50
C ASN A 72 -12.64 -0.78 -12.31
N ASN A 73 -11.47 -0.57 -12.93
CA ASN A 73 -11.17 0.59 -13.77
C ASN A 73 -11.57 0.39 -15.24
N SER A 74 -12.12 -0.77 -15.58
CA SER A 74 -12.53 -1.11 -16.96
C SER A 74 -13.97 -0.67 -17.27
N GLU A 75 -14.34 -0.81 -18.54
CA GLU A 75 -15.71 -0.64 -19.03
C GLU A 75 -16.51 -1.95 -19.05
N ALA A 76 -15.92 -3.04 -18.56
CA ALA A 76 -16.51 -4.38 -18.57
C ALA A 76 -16.75 -4.89 -17.14
N VAL A 77 -17.73 -5.79 -17.02
CA VAL A 77 -17.89 -6.59 -15.80
C VAL A 77 -16.72 -7.57 -15.69
N ILE A 78 -16.06 -7.61 -14.54
CA ILE A 78 -14.92 -8.49 -14.29
C ILE A 78 -15.31 -9.55 -13.27
N ASN A 79 -15.01 -10.81 -13.55
CA ASN A 79 -15.07 -11.87 -12.55
C ASN A 79 -13.74 -11.94 -11.80
N LEU A 80 -13.74 -11.57 -10.52
CA LEU A 80 -12.49 -11.54 -9.74
C LEU A 80 -11.89 -12.94 -9.53
N TYR A 81 -12.68 -14.01 -9.61
CA TYR A 81 -12.19 -15.38 -9.49
C TYR A 81 -11.34 -15.86 -10.68
N ASP A 82 -11.21 -15.05 -11.73
CA ASP A 82 -10.25 -15.31 -12.82
C ASP A 82 -8.84 -14.81 -12.47
N TYR A 83 -8.65 -14.22 -11.29
CA TYR A 83 -7.41 -13.56 -10.86
C TYR A 83 -6.84 -14.16 -9.56
N CYS A 84 -5.59 -13.84 -9.30
CA CYS A 84 -4.88 -14.11 -8.06
C CYS A 84 -4.15 -12.87 -7.56
N ILE A 85 -3.84 -12.89 -6.28
CA ILE A 85 -2.92 -11.93 -5.67
C ILE A 85 -1.51 -12.48 -5.82
N THR A 86 -0.57 -11.62 -6.19
CA THR A 86 0.85 -11.94 -6.25
C THR A 86 1.60 -11.19 -5.16
N TYR A 87 2.64 -11.78 -4.60
CA TYR A 87 3.46 -11.15 -3.57
C TYR A 87 4.96 -11.24 -3.87
N ASN A 88 5.66 -10.17 -3.50
CA ASN A 88 7.11 -10.13 -3.40
C ASN A 88 7.53 -9.28 -2.18
N GLY A 89 8.25 -9.91 -1.25
CA GLY A 89 8.73 -9.29 -0.01
C GLY A 89 10.13 -8.69 -0.07
N ASN A 90 10.76 -8.67 -1.24
CA ASN A 90 12.10 -8.10 -1.39
C ASN A 90 12.02 -6.58 -1.32
N ASN A 91 12.89 -5.96 -0.51
CA ASN A 91 12.95 -4.50 -0.43
C ASN A 91 13.45 -3.86 -1.73
N LEU A 92 13.23 -2.55 -1.88
CA LEU A 92 13.57 -1.77 -3.07
C LEU A 92 15.03 -1.88 -3.53
N LYS A 93 15.97 -2.24 -2.64
CA LYS A 93 17.40 -2.36 -2.98
C LYS A 93 17.79 -3.75 -3.46
N SER A 94 16.93 -4.75 -3.31
CA SER A 94 17.15 -6.11 -3.81
C SER A 94 17.08 -6.16 -5.34
N ASP A 95 17.89 -7.02 -5.98
CA ASP A 95 17.77 -7.28 -7.43
C ASP A 95 16.50 -8.07 -7.77
N ASN A 96 15.87 -8.67 -6.76
CA ASN A 96 14.62 -9.39 -6.88
C ASN A 96 13.37 -8.49 -6.79
N PHE A 97 13.52 -7.21 -6.42
CA PHE A 97 12.39 -6.27 -6.34
C PHE A 97 11.77 -6.07 -7.73
N GLU A 98 10.46 -6.37 -7.86
CA GLU A 98 9.71 -6.36 -9.14
C GLU A 98 10.31 -7.26 -10.24
N ALA A 99 11.24 -8.15 -9.90
CA ALA A 99 11.90 -9.07 -10.83
C ALA A 99 11.46 -10.53 -10.65
N ILE A 100 10.77 -10.83 -9.55
CA ILE A 100 10.23 -12.15 -9.23
C ILE A 100 8.85 -12.03 -8.61
N ILE A 101 8.02 -13.05 -8.80
CA ILE A 101 6.87 -13.32 -7.94
C ILE A 101 7.27 -14.45 -6.99
N VAL A 102 7.14 -14.19 -5.69
CA VAL A 102 7.52 -15.13 -4.62
C VAL A 102 6.36 -16.05 -4.30
N GLU A 103 5.15 -15.52 -4.16
CA GLU A 103 3.96 -16.27 -3.76
C GLU A 103 2.75 -15.77 -4.55
N ILE A 104 1.76 -16.65 -4.73
CA ILE A 104 0.44 -16.26 -5.22
C ILE A 104 -0.68 -16.88 -4.37
N THR A 105 -1.80 -16.18 -4.28
CA THR A 105 -3.04 -16.73 -3.72
C THR A 105 -4.18 -16.48 -4.70
N PRO A 106 -4.77 -17.53 -5.31
CA PRO A 106 -5.93 -17.37 -6.17
C PRO A 106 -7.15 -16.86 -5.40
N PHE A 107 -7.95 -16.00 -6.04
CA PHE A 107 -9.29 -15.75 -5.56
C PHE A 107 -10.16 -16.95 -5.93
N LEU A 108 -10.72 -17.63 -4.94
CA LEU A 108 -11.51 -18.84 -5.14
C LEU A 108 -12.92 -18.70 -4.55
N THR A 109 -13.89 -19.34 -5.22
CA THR A 109 -15.24 -19.59 -4.71
C THR A 109 -15.21 -20.65 -3.61
N ASN A 110 -16.26 -20.72 -2.78
CA ASN A 110 -16.37 -21.75 -1.74
C ASN A 110 -16.29 -23.20 -2.25
N ASN A 111 -16.82 -23.46 -3.44
CA ASN A 111 -16.87 -24.82 -4.00
C ASN A 111 -15.54 -25.26 -4.64
N GLN A 112 -14.48 -24.47 -4.48
CA GLN A 112 -13.12 -24.74 -4.96
C GLN A 112 -12.10 -24.78 -3.81
N TYR A 113 -12.55 -24.83 -2.54
CA TYR A 113 -11.69 -25.05 -1.38
C TYR A 113 -11.13 -26.48 -1.35
N GLU A 114 -11.92 -27.46 -1.75
CA GLU A 114 -11.49 -28.85 -1.84
C GLU A 114 -10.71 -29.04 -3.16
N ASP A 115 -9.43 -29.42 -3.08
CA ASP A 115 -8.54 -29.87 -4.17
C ASP A 115 -7.69 -28.84 -4.96
N LYS A 116 -7.59 -27.55 -4.57
CA LYS A 116 -6.65 -26.59 -5.22
C LYS A 116 -5.42 -26.26 -4.35
N PRO A 117 -4.18 -26.35 -4.88
CA PRO A 117 -2.96 -25.97 -4.15
C PRO A 117 -2.97 -24.51 -3.70
N GLY A 118 -2.61 -24.24 -2.44
CA GLY A 118 -2.36 -22.87 -1.94
C GLY A 118 -3.60 -22.13 -1.41
N ASN A 119 -4.70 -22.81 -1.11
CA ASN A 119 -5.87 -22.22 -0.48
C ASN A 119 -6.23 -22.97 0.80
N TYR A 120 -5.90 -22.38 1.96
CA TYR A 120 -6.15 -22.97 3.28
C TYR A 120 -7.18 -22.19 4.11
N LEU A 121 -8.04 -21.42 3.41
CA LEU A 121 -9.21 -20.72 3.96
C LEU A 121 -10.30 -21.65 4.54
N ASP A 122 -10.03 -22.93 4.68
CA ASP A 122 -10.88 -23.92 5.34
C ASP A 122 -10.35 -24.31 6.74
N GLY A 123 -9.18 -23.78 7.12
CA GLY A 123 -8.51 -24.10 8.36
C GLY A 123 -7.91 -25.51 8.39
N SER A 124 -7.80 -26.19 7.25
CA SER A 124 -7.29 -27.57 7.13
C SER A 124 -5.82 -27.69 7.50
N THR A 125 -5.03 -26.61 7.38
CA THR A 125 -3.65 -26.55 7.82
C THR A 125 -3.50 -26.10 9.27
N LEU A 126 -4.61 -25.83 9.98
CA LEU A 126 -4.56 -25.22 11.30
C LEU A 126 -4.11 -26.20 12.40
N GLU A 127 -2.81 -26.46 12.53
CA GLU A 127 -2.20 -27.14 13.67
C GLU A 127 -1.76 -26.12 14.73
N TRP A 128 -2.46 -26.06 15.87
CA TRP A 128 -2.10 -25.20 17.02
C TRP A 128 -1.66 -26.06 18.19
N ASP A 129 -0.38 -26.45 18.19
CA ASP A 129 0.25 -27.09 19.33
C ASP A 129 0.81 -26.04 20.31
N ASP A 130 0.53 -26.23 21.60
CA ASP A 130 1.12 -25.47 22.72
C ASP A 130 1.00 -23.92 22.65
N GLN A 131 -0.10 -23.38 22.11
CA GLN A 131 -0.36 -21.94 22.10
C GLN A 131 -1.31 -21.48 23.23
N PRO A 132 -1.15 -20.24 23.76
CA PRO A 132 -2.04 -19.70 24.80
C PRO A 132 -3.49 -19.53 24.35
N ASN A 133 -3.71 -19.09 23.11
CA ASN A 133 -5.04 -18.95 22.51
C ASN A 133 -5.24 -20.11 21.52
N LYS A 134 -6.38 -20.81 21.63
CA LYS A 134 -6.69 -21.99 20.82
C LYS A 134 -7.60 -21.64 19.65
N ARG A 135 -7.71 -22.57 18.71
CA ARG A 135 -8.48 -22.37 17.49
C ARG A 135 -9.95 -22.37 17.85
N GLY A 136 -10.67 -21.40 17.32
CA GLY A 136 -12.12 -21.44 17.35
C GLY A 136 -12.67 -22.67 16.63
N ASP A 137 -13.96 -22.90 16.77
CA ASP A 137 -14.69 -23.96 16.05
C ASP A 137 -14.87 -23.67 14.55
N LEU A 138 -14.43 -22.49 14.10
CA LEU A 138 -14.48 -22.00 12.72
C LEU A 138 -15.89 -21.86 12.15
N SER A 139 -16.93 -21.84 12.99
CA SER A 139 -18.31 -21.67 12.52
C SER A 139 -18.59 -20.29 11.93
N ASN A 140 -17.77 -19.28 12.25
CA ASN A 140 -17.83 -17.94 11.64
C ASN A 140 -16.87 -17.75 10.47
N LEU A 141 -16.10 -18.78 10.09
CA LEU A 141 -15.12 -18.71 9.02
C LEU A 141 -15.75 -18.11 7.76
N PRO A 142 -15.20 -17.00 7.24
CA PRO A 142 -15.69 -16.37 6.03
C PRO A 142 -15.77 -17.33 4.87
N LYS A 143 -16.86 -17.18 4.11
CA LYS A 143 -17.13 -17.94 2.92
C LYS A 143 -17.28 -16.97 1.77
N ASN A 144 -16.35 -17.03 0.81
CA ASN A 144 -16.41 -16.22 -0.40
C ASN A 144 -17.71 -16.54 -1.18
N PRO A 145 -18.40 -15.55 -1.76
CA PRO A 145 -19.61 -15.81 -2.53
C PRO A 145 -19.35 -16.76 -3.72
N ASP A 146 -20.39 -17.40 -4.25
CA ASP A 146 -20.25 -18.26 -5.43
C ASP A 146 -19.87 -17.47 -6.71
N SER A 147 -20.03 -16.15 -6.68
CA SER A 147 -19.64 -15.24 -7.75
C SER A 147 -19.08 -13.93 -7.19
N CYS A 148 -18.06 -13.38 -7.84
CA CYS A 148 -17.53 -12.05 -7.54
C CYS A 148 -17.43 -11.23 -8.83
N LEU A 149 -18.59 -10.90 -9.40
CA LEU A 149 -18.70 -10.02 -10.57
C LEU A 149 -18.63 -8.56 -10.12
N ILE A 150 -17.61 -7.83 -10.57
CA ILE A 150 -17.39 -6.42 -10.22
C ILE A 150 -17.79 -5.58 -11.42
N GLU A 151 -18.75 -4.68 -11.24
CA GLU A 151 -19.20 -3.78 -12.31
C GLU A 151 -18.18 -2.66 -12.55
N PRO A 152 -18.16 -2.04 -13.74
CA PRO A 152 -17.37 -0.84 -13.99
C PRO A 152 -17.56 0.22 -12.91
N GLY A 153 -16.47 0.64 -12.27
CA GLY A 153 -16.48 1.65 -11.23
C GLY A 153 -16.85 1.16 -9.82
N GLU A 154 -16.98 -0.15 -9.61
CA GLU A 154 -17.16 -0.73 -8.26
C GLU A 154 -15.82 -1.06 -7.60
N CYS A 155 -15.80 -0.91 -6.27
CA CYS A 155 -14.76 -1.45 -5.40
C CYS A 155 -15.20 -2.80 -4.80
N VAL A 156 -14.23 -3.68 -4.59
CA VAL A 156 -14.34 -4.87 -3.75
C VAL A 156 -13.29 -4.79 -2.64
N VAL A 157 -13.70 -5.16 -1.43
CA VAL A 157 -12.81 -5.19 -0.27
C VAL A 157 -12.36 -6.63 -0.05
N VAL A 158 -11.06 -6.80 0.16
CA VAL A 158 -10.42 -8.08 0.31
C VAL A 158 -9.78 -8.15 1.70
N TRP A 159 -10.33 -9.01 2.55
CA TRP A 159 -9.80 -9.26 3.90
C TRP A 159 -8.62 -10.24 3.84
N SER A 160 -7.46 -9.78 4.27
CA SER A 160 -6.27 -10.60 4.52
C SER A 160 -6.44 -11.31 5.87
N MET A 161 -6.86 -12.58 5.84
CA MET A 161 -7.06 -13.33 7.07
C MET A 161 -5.72 -13.88 7.59
N PHE A 162 -5.10 -13.20 8.54
CA PHE A 162 -4.00 -13.77 9.31
C PHE A 162 -4.54 -14.76 10.38
N TYR A 163 -3.73 -15.19 11.36
CA TYR A 163 -4.19 -16.25 12.27
C TYR A 163 -5.13 -15.76 13.38
N GLU A 164 -5.05 -14.48 13.74
CA GLU A 164 -5.77 -13.85 14.84
C GLU A 164 -7.30 -13.89 14.68
N PRO A 165 -7.88 -13.71 13.47
CA PRO A 165 -9.29 -13.94 13.21
C PRO A 165 -9.81 -15.33 13.62
N TYR A 166 -8.97 -16.37 13.60
CA TYR A 166 -9.38 -17.74 13.89
C TYR A 166 -9.40 -18.08 15.39
N LEU A 167 -8.94 -17.18 16.27
CA LEU A 167 -8.77 -17.48 17.70
C LEU A 167 -10.13 -17.70 18.41
N ASP A 168 -10.16 -18.62 19.37
CA ASP A 168 -11.32 -18.97 20.20
C ASP A 168 -11.73 -17.88 21.20
N ILE A 169 -10.91 -16.85 21.36
CA ILE A 169 -11.22 -15.68 22.17
C ILE A 169 -12.30 -14.79 21.53
N TRP A 170 -12.68 -15.08 20.28
CA TRP A 170 -13.66 -14.33 19.51
C TRP A 170 -15.01 -15.03 19.42
N ASN A 171 -16.07 -14.25 19.52
CA ASN A 171 -17.44 -14.68 19.24
C ASN A 171 -17.83 -16.00 19.92
N ASP A 172 -17.48 -16.15 21.21
CA ASP A 172 -17.71 -17.36 22.01
C ASP A 172 -17.06 -18.61 21.43
N GLY A 173 -15.80 -18.53 21.00
CA GLY A 173 -15.08 -19.66 20.43
C GLY A 173 -15.27 -19.87 18.94
N LYS A 174 -15.94 -18.96 18.23
CA LYS A 174 -16.32 -19.17 16.82
C LYS A 174 -15.35 -18.55 15.81
N GLY A 175 -14.46 -17.67 16.27
CA GLY A 175 -13.64 -16.83 15.39
C GLY A 175 -14.43 -15.64 14.82
N MET A 176 -13.73 -14.79 14.07
CA MET A 176 -14.29 -13.58 13.47
C MET A 176 -15.09 -13.86 12.20
N SER A 177 -16.15 -13.08 12.00
CA SER A 177 -17.02 -13.18 10.83
C SER A 177 -16.84 -12.00 9.87
N VAL A 178 -17.32 -12.15 8.63
CA VAL A 178 -17.43 -11.03 7.67
C VAL A 178 -18.26 -9.88 8.23
N LYS A 179 -19.24 -10.16 9.08
CA LYS A 179 -20.06 -9.12 9.72
C LYS A 179 -19.23 -8.28 10.68
N ASP A 180 -18.32 -8.91 11.42
CA ASP A 180 -17.43 -8.20 12.35
C ASP A 180 -16.46 -7.30 11.59
N PHE A 181 -15.86 -7.84 10.52
CA PHE A 181 -15.01 -7.09 9.59
C PHE A 181 -15.74 -5.87 9.00
N ARG A 182 -16.97 -6.05 8.49
CA ARG A 182 -17.81 -4.95 7.99
C ARG A 182 -18.11 -3.92 9.06
N THR A 183 -18.40 -4.35 10.27
CA THR A 183 -18.74 -3.45 11.39
C THR A 183 -17.54 -2.60 11.78
N PHE A 184 -16.36 -3.22 11.89
CA PHE A 184 -15.12 -2.53 12.22
C PHE A 184 -14.80 -1.42 11.21
N TRP A 185 -14.88 -1.77 9.93
CA TRP A 185 -14.54 -0.87 8.83
C TRP A 185 -15.68 0.01 8.34
N LYS A 186 -16.88 -0.15 8.90
CA LYS A 186 -18.10 0.56 8.48
C LYS A 186 -18.42 0.35 6.98
N ILE A 187 -18.17 -0.86 6.49
CA ILE A 187 -18.35 -1.23 5.06
C ILE A 187 -19.84 -1.36 4.75
N PRO A 188 -20.36 -0.62 3.75
CA PRO A 188 -21.76 -0.71 3.33
C PRO A 188 -22.17 -2.12 2.87
N ASP A 189 -23.42 -2.51 3.14
CA ASP A 189 -23.94 -3.85 2.78
C ASP A 189 -23.87 -4.17 1.28
N ASN A 190 -23.93 -3.14 0.43
CA ASN A 190 -23.85 -3.30 -1.02
C ASN A 190 -22.42 -3.47 -1.56
N VAL A 191 -21.38 -3.25 -0.73
CA VAL A 191 -19.99 -3.47 -1.11
C VAL A 191 -19.67 -4.96 -1.01
N LYS A 192 -19.02 -5.51 -2.03
CA LYS A 192 -18.58 -6.90 -2.05
C LYS A 192 -17.37 -7.06 -1.13
N VAL A 193 -17.41 -8.09 -0.28
CA VAL A 193 -16.29 -8.47 0.59
C VAL A 193 -15.92 -9.91 0.27
N ILE A 194 -14.63 -10.15 0.04
CA ILE A 194 -14.06 -11.48 -0.08
C ILE A 194 -12.87 -11.60 0.89
N CYS A 195 -12.40 -12.82 1.10
CA CYS A 195 -11.26 -13.14 1.95
C CYS A 195 -10.23 -13.94 1.14
N TRP A 196 -8.96 -13.81 1.52
CA TRP A 196 -7.91 -14.80 1.21
C TRP A 196 -7.24 -15.25 2.52
N ASP A 197 -6.66 -16.46 2.50
CA ASP A 197 -5.91 -16.95 3.66
C ASP A 197 -4.51 -16.35 3.66
N GLY A 198 -4.34 -15.28 4.44
CA GLY A 198 -3.07 -14.61 4.60
C GLY A 198 -2.17 -15.26 5.65
N ASN A 199 -2.62 -16.34 6.29
CA ASN A 199 -1.90 -16.96 7.39
C ASN A 199 -0.63 -17.66 6.88
N SER A 200 0.48 -16.92 6.92
CA SER A 200 1.81 -17.42 6.58
C SER A 200 2.52 -18.13 7.75
N ASN A 201 1.89 -18.19 8.93
CA ASN A 201 2.55 -18.61 10.15
C ASN A 201 2.27 -20.09 10.45
N THR A 202 3.22 -20.95 10.10
CA THR A 202 3.10 -22.41 10.27
C THR A 202 2.92 -22.86 11.72
N LYS A 203 3.27 -22.04 12.72
CA LYS A 203 3.01 -22.34 14.14
C LYS A 203 1.56 -22.07 14.56
N TYR A 204 0.90 -21.19 13.82
CA TYR A 204 -0.53 -20.95 13.96
C TYR A 204 -1.25 -21.50 12.75
N GLY A 205 -0.77 -22.62 12.22
CA GLY A 205 -1.52 -23.39 11.26
C GLY A 205 -1.63 -22.78 9.86
N GLY A 206 -0.81 -21.75 9.61
CA GLY A 206 -0.64 -21.17 8.30
C GLY A 206 0.25 -22.02 7.40
N HIS A 207 0.43 -21.56 6.18
CA HIS A 207 1.32 -22.19 5.20
C HIS A 207 2.44 -21.22 4.84
N ASP A 208 3.67 -21.73 4.69
CA ASP A 208 4.86 -20.93 4.32
C ASP A 208 4.85 -20.40 2.88
N LYS A 209 3.70 -20.48 2.19
CA LYS A 209 3.43 -19.97 0.84
C LYS A 209 2.22 -19.04 0.81
N ASN A 210 1.55 -18.86 1.95
CA ASN A 210 0.61 -17.77 2.13
C ASN A 210 1.41 -16.52 2.49
N PHE A 211 0.82 -15.36 2.26
CA PHE A 211 1.33 -14.08 2.72
C PHE A 211 0.22 -13.22 3.30
N ASN A 212 0.59 -12.48 4.34
CA ASN A 212 -0.20 -11.39 4.88
C ASN A 212 0.29 -10.04 4.36
N LEU A 213 -0.44 -8.99 4.72
CA LEU A 213 0.04 -7.65 4.55
C LEU A 213 1.21 -7.38 5.51
N LYS A 214 2.22 -6.68 5.01
CA LYS A 214 3.41 -6.27 5.77
C LYS A 214 3.18 -4.90 6.34
N ASN A 215 3.48 -4.75 7.63
CA ASN A 215 3.48 -3.48 8.36
C ASN A 215 4.89 -3.01 8.79
N SER A 216 5.93 -3.82 8.56
CA SER A 216 7.30 -3.50 9.00
C SER A 216 8.38 -3.87 7.97
N ALA A 217 7.99 -4.49 6.87
CA ALA A 217 8.87 -4.92 5.79
C ALA A 217 8.37 -4.38 4.44
N CYS A 218 9.03 -4.72 3.34
CA CYS A 218 8.49 -4.42 2.03
C CYS A 218 7.39 -5.41 1.66
N GLY A 219 6.28 -4.90 1.15
CA GLY A 219 5.26 -5.68 0.46
C GLY A 219 5.01 -5.10 -0.92
N SER A 220 5.29 -5.91 -1.94
CA SER A 220 4.88 -5.65 -3.32
C SER A 220 3.70 -6.57 -3.62
N TYR A 221 2.50 -6.01 -3.77
CA TYR A 221 1.27 -6.76 -4.01
C TYR A 221 0.80 -6.52 -5.42
N GLY A 222 0.41 -7.58 -6.13
CA GLY A 222 -0.10 -7.48 -7.48
C GLY A 222 -1.38 -8.26 -7.67
N ILE A 223 -2.09 -7.94 -8.75
CA ILE A 223 -3.21 -8.72 -9.26
C ILE A 223 -2.77 -9.27 -10.61
N ALA A 224 -2.85 -10.58 -10.78
CA ALA A 224 -2.54 -11.25 -12.04
C ALA A 224 -3.68 -12.19 -12.44
N LYS A 225 -3.81 -12.49 -13.72
CA LYS A 225 -4.71 -13.57 -14.16
C LYS A 225 -4.18 -14.89 -13.63
N TYR A 226 -5.08 -15.69 -13.06
CA TYR A 226 -4.68 -16.98 -12.53
C TYR A 226 -4.37 -17.96 -13.67
N SER A 227 -3.30 -18.73 -13.51
CA SER A 227 -3.02 -19.90 -14.33
C SER A 227 -2.32 -20.99 -13.52
N ASP A 228 -2.53 -22.25 -13.89
CA ASP A 228 -1.85 -23.39 -13.26
C ASP A 228 -0.31 -23.28 -13.41
N VAL A 229 0.16 -22.65 -14.49
CA VAL A 229 1.60 -22.40 -14.72
C VAL A 229 2.15 -21.42 -13.68
N LEU A 230 1.45 -20.33 -13.41
CA LEU A 230 1.83 -19.36 -12.38
C LEU A 230 1.81 -20.02 -10.99
N ALA A 231 0.74 -20.78 -10.69
CA ALA A 231 0.61 -21.50 -9.42
C ALA A 231 1.76 -22.51 -9.19
N ALA A 232 2.16 -23.24 -10.24
CA ALA A 232 3.26 -24.20 -10.17
C ALA A 232 4.64 -23.55 -10.02
N ALA A 233 4.77 -22.23 -10.21
CA ALA A 233 6.06 -21.53 -10.16
C ALA A 233 6.26 -20.68 -8.89
N ALA A 234 5.21 -20.01 -8.40
CA ALA A 234 5.31 -19.16 -7.22
C ALA A 234 5.18 -19.94 -5.90
N ASN A 235 4.36 -21.00 -5.82
CA ASN A 235 4.10 -21.67 -4.53
C ASN A 235 4.93 -22.94 -4.30
N VAL A 236 6.18 -22.98 -4.76
CA VAL A 236 7.07 -24.15 -4.60
C VAL A 236 8.30 -23.78 -3.78
N GLU A 237 8.60 -24.57 -2.74
CA GLU A 237 9.74 -24.36 -1.85
C GLU A 237 11.05 -24.20 -2.64
N GLY A 238 11.76 -23.08 -2.40
CA GLY A 238 13.01 -22.74 -3.06
C GLY A 238 12.89 -22.35 -4.54
N LYS A 239 11.67 -22.21 -5.07
CA LYS A 239 11.42 -21.68 -6.41
C LYS A 239 10.72 -20.33 -6.34
N THR A 240 10.92 -19.55 -7.38
CA THR A 240 10.26 -18.28 -7.62
C THR A 240 9.86 -18.24 -9.09
N TYR A 241 8.81 -17.49 -9.42
CA TYR A 241 8.55 -17.17 -10.81
C TYR A 241 9.48 -16.03 -11.24
N GLU A 242 10.59 -16.38 -11.86
CA GLU A 242 11.62 -15.46 -12.34
C GLU A 242 11.18 -14.78 -13.64
N MET A 243 10.37 -13.74 -13.50
CA MET A 243 9.93 -12.89 -14.58
C MET A 243 9.76 -11.49 -14.02
N THR A 244 10.29 -10.49 -14.73
CA THR A 244 10.04 -9.11 -14.31
C THR A 244 8.56 -8.82 -14.37
N TYR A 245 8.04 -8.05 -13.42
CA TYR A 245 6.62 -7.66 -13.40
C TYR A 245 6.20 -7.03 -14.73
N ARG A 246 7.13 -6.31 -15.36
CA ARG A 246 6.97 -5.71 -16.66
C ARG A 246 6.80 -6.74 -17.79
N ASP A 247 7.59 -7.80 -17.77
CA ASP A 247 7.57 -8.85 -18.79
C ASP A 247 6.44 -9.87 -18.57
N PHE A 248 5.77 -9.83 -17.42
CA PHE A 248 4.66 -10.71 -17.11
C PHE A 248 3.34 -10.17 -17.69
N GLU A 249 2.91 -10.75 -18.82
CA GLU A 249 1.72 -10.30 -19.56
C GLU A 249 0.41 -10.44 -18.78
N ASP A 250 0.30 -11.45 -17.91
CA ASP A 250 -0.89 -11.69 -17.10
C ASP A 250 -0.94 -10.83 -15.83
N LEU A 251 0.13 -10.10 -15.50
CA LEU A 251 0.10 -9.12 -14.41
C LEU A 251 -0.75 -7.92 -14.84
N VAL A 252 -1.82 -7.67 -14.09
CA VAL A 252 -2.76 -6.58 -14.34
C VAL A 252 -2.28 -5.29 -13.69
N THR A 253 -1.95 -5.35 -12.41
CA THR A 253 -1.50 -4.19 -11.63
C THR A 253 -0.59 -4.65 -10.50
N TRP A 254 0.26 -3.75 -10.00
CA TRP A 254 0.92 -3.96 -8.71
C TRP A 254 1.13 -2.65 -7.96
N SER A 255 1.13 -2.74 -6.63
CA SER A 255 1.45 -1.67 -5.70
C SER A 255 2.61 -2.10 -4.81
N ASN A 256 3.34 -1.11 -4.31
CA ASN A 256 4.44 -1.33 -3.38
C ASN A 256 4.18 -0.53 -2.11
N VAL A 257 4.51 -1.08 -0.95
CA VAL A 257 4.70 -0.34 0.30
C VAL A 257 5.97 -0.86 0.94
N ASP A 258 6.99 -0.01 1.08
CA ASP A 258 8.25 -0.38 1.72
C ASP A 258 8.49 0.45 2.98
N PHE A 259 8.10 -0.12 4.11
CA PHE A 259 8.30 0.47 5.43
C PHE A 259 9.77 0.65 5.81
N THR A 260 10.69 -0.05 5.13
CA THR A 260 12.13 0.08 5.40
C THR A 260 12.75 1.22 4.60
N THR A 261 12.45 1.29 3.30
CA THR A 261 13.14 2.23 2.39
C THR A 261 12.41 3.57 2.26
N TRP A 262 11.10 3.61 2.43
CA TRP A 262 10.31 4.84 2.26
C TRP A 262 10.35 5.75 3.50
N GLY A 263 11.00 5.31 4.59
CA GLY A 263 11.02 6.06 5.86
C GLY A 263 9.66 6.08 6.56
N LEU A 264 8.80 5.12 6.23
CA LEU A 264 7.50 4.94 6.86
C LEU A 264 7.63 4.08 8.12
N THR A 265 6.69 4.25 9.03
CA THR A 265 6.49 3.36 10.17
C THR A 265 5.07 2.86 10.13
N THR A 266 4.78 1.70 10.71
CA THR A 266 3.39 1.30 10.82
C THR A 266 2.58 2.31 11.64
N MET A 267 1.36 2.62 11.18
CA MET A 267 0.37 3.35 11.96
C MET A 267 -0.97 2.60 11.93
N PRO A 268 -1.50 2.21 13.10
CA PRO A 268 -2.71 1.40 13.19
C PRO A 268 -3.93 2.06 12.58
N ASN A 269 -4.75 1.25 11.91
CA ASN A 269 -6.02 1.65 11.27
C ASN A 269 -5.88 2.81 10.28
N THR A 270 -4.72 2.90 9.64
CA THR A 270 -4.52 3.88 8.58
C THR A 270 -4.26 3.19 7.26
N ALA A 271 -4.65 3.85 6.18
CA ALA A 271 -4.53 3.34 4.83
C ALA A 271 -3.32 3.90 4.11
N TYR A 272 -2.82 3.11 3.18
CA TYR A 272 -1.99 3.56 2.07
C TYR A 272 -2.89 3.53 0.84
N THR A 273 -3.15 4.69 0.26
CA THR A 273 -4.02 4.81 -0.91
C THR A 273 -3.19 4.89 -2.18
N PHE A 274 -3.79 4.49 -3.30
CA PHE A 274 -3.13 4.43 -4.58
C PHE A 274 -3.99 5.00 -5.70
N THR A 275 -3.31 5.43 -6.75
CA THR A 275 -3.87 5.75 -8.06
C THR A 275 -3.05 5.05 -9.15
N TYR A 276 -3.28 5.40 -10.41
CA TYR A 276 -2.60 4.83 -11.56
C TYR A 276 -1.43 5.72 -12.04
N ASP A 277 -0.25 5.14 -12.30
CA ASP A 277 0.96 5.88 -12.73
C ASP A 277 0.97 6.13 -14.25
N LEU A 278 0.29 7.19 -14.69
CA LEU A 278 0.23 7.54 -16.12
C LEU A 278 1.50 8.17 -16.69
N ASP A 279 2.26 8.87 -15.86
CA ASP A 279 3.37 9.71 -16.30
C ASP A 279 4.75 9.20 -15.85
N GLY A 280 4.78 8.03 -15.23
CA GLY A 280 6.01 7.36 -14.81
C GLY A 280 6.67 7.99 -13.60
N ARG A 281 5.98 8.86 -12.88
CA ARG A 281 6.50 9.46 -11.65
C ARG A 281 6.63 8.42 -10.53
N SER A 282 5.81 7.35 -10.50
CA SER A 282 5.97 6.30 -9.49
C SER A 282 7.26 5.55 -9.77
N ALA A 283 7.54 5.27 -11.05
CA ALA A 283 8.86 4.78 -11.46
C ALA A 283 10.01 5.71 -11.08
N ALA A 284 9.86 7.03 -11.20
CA ALA A 284 10.87 7.99 -10.76
C ALA A 284 11.07 8.00 -9.23
N LEU A 285 10.00 7.95 -8.44
CA LEU A 285 10.04 7.86 -6.98
C LEU A 285 10.78 6.60 -6.55
N VAL A 286 10.37 5.43 -7.06
CA VAL A 286 11.00 4.15 -6.75
C VAL A 286 12.46 4.14 -7.21
N SER A 287 12.79 4.75 -8.36
CA SER A 287 14.17 4.88 -8.81
C SER A 287 15.04 5.68 -7.84
N SER A 288 14.51 6.81 -7.37
CA SER A 288 15.19 7.68 -6.40
C SER A 288 15.44 6.97 -5.07
N LEU A 289 14.45 6.22 -4.57
CA LEU A 289 14.53 5.54 -3.27
C LEU A 289 15.38 4.27 -3.33
N SER A 290 15.34 3.52 -4.43
CA SER A 290 16.12 2.30 -4.63
C SER A 290 17.58 2.58 -5.03
N GLY A 291 17.84 3.72 -5.69
CA GLY A 291 19.11 3.99 -6.37
C GLY A 291 19.28 3.20 -7.68
N LYS A 292 18.21 2.57 -8.18
CA LYS A 292 18.20 1.80 -9.43
C LYS A 292 17.36 2.52 -10.47
N GLN A 293 17.67 2.32 -11.75
CA GLN A 293 16.79 2.80 -12.81
C GLN A 293 15.58 1.86 -12.89
N ILE A 294 14.41 2.38 -12.54
CA ILE A 294 13.15 1.68 -12.66
C ILE A 294 12.42 2.19 -13.89
N ASN A 295 11.98 1.26 -14.73
CA ASN A 295 11.26 1.61 -15.95
C ASN A 295 9.83 2.02 -15.63
N VAL A 296 9.30 2.93 -16.45
CA VAL A 296 7.88 3.28 -16.44
C VAL A 296 7.06 2.09 -16.93
N ASP A 297 6.06 1.73 -16.16
CA ASP A 297 5.00 0.79 -16.52
C ASP A 297 3.72 1.32 -15.92
N ALA A 298 2.72 1.48 -16.77
CA ALA A 298 1.50 2.12 -16.37
C ALA A 298 0.77 1.26 -15.32
N ARG A 299 0.83 -0.08 -15.42
CA ARG A 299 0.22 -1.03 -14.46
C ARG A 299 0.74 -0.89 -13.03
N ARG A 300 1.80 -0.12 -12.78
CA ARG A 300 2.22 0.21 -11.43
C ARG A 300 1.27 1.22 -10.81
N ALA A 301 0.71 0.85 -9.66
CA ALA A 301 -0.03 1.77 -8.82
C ALA A 301 0.92 2.82 -8.21
N ALA A 302 0.55 4.09 -8.32
CA ALA A 302 1.25 5.19 -7.69
C ALA A 302 0.70 5.39 -6.27
N PRO A 303 1.54 5.35 -5.21
CA PRO A 303 1.06 5.61 -3.85
C PRO A 303 0.59 7.07 -3.75
N LEU A 304 -0.59 7.37 -3.26
CA LEU A 304 -1.08 8.76 -3.12
C LEU A 304 -0.79 9.30 -1.71
N GLU A 305 -1.48 8.73 -0.73
CA GLU A 305 -1.35 9.12 0.67
C GLU A 305 -0.86 7.94 1.49
N ALA A 306 0.07 8.23 2.39
CA ALA A 306 0.37 7.36 3.51
C ALA A 306 -0.45 7.83 4.71
N TYR A 307 -0.93 6.88 5.50
CA TYR A 307 -1.66 7.15 6.73
C TYR A 307 -3.02 7.83 6.54
N ALA A 308 -3.65 7.58 5.39
CA ALA A 308 -4.97 8.07 5.09
C ALA A 308 -6.02 7.47 6.05
N THR A 309 -7.16 8.15 6.17
CA THR A 309 -8.34 7.56 6.81
C THR A 309 -8.89 6.48 5.88
N PRO A 310 -9.04 5.22 6.34
CA PRO A 310 -9.53 4.15 5.48
C PRO A 310 -10.94 4.40 4.94
N THR A 311 -11.19 4.05 3.68
CA THR A 311 -12.50 4.20 3.02
C THR A 311 -12.97 2.91 2.32
N PRO A 312 -12.91 1.73 2.96
CA PRO A 312 -13.15 0.45 2.31
C PRO A 312 -14.52 0.38 1.62
N GLY A 313 -14.48 0.06 0.33
CA GLY A 313 -15.63 -0.05 -0.55
C GLY A 313 -15.94 1.24 -1.32
N THR A 314 -15.14 2.29 -1.13
CA THR A 314 -15.34 3.59 -1.77
C THR A 314 -14.01 4.27 -2.04
N LEU A 315 -13.83 4.77 -3.26
CA LEU A 315 -12.73 5.67 -3.57
C LEU A 315 -12.83 6.96 -2.75
N ASP A 316 -11.70 7.44 -2.24
CA ASP A 316 -11.58 8.75 -1.64
C ASP A 316 -11.64 9.87 -2.72
N ASP A 317 -11.80 11.11 -2.28
CA ASP A 317 -11.93 12.25 -3.20
C ASP A 317 -10.68 12.50 -4.05
N LEU A 318 -9.48 12.18 -3.54
CA LEU A 318 -8.23 12.34 -4.27
C LEU A 318 -8.10 11.29 -5.39
N GLN A 319 -8.48 10.06 -5.11
CA GLN A 319 -8.55 8.97 -6.08
C GLN A 319 -9.55 9.30 -7.20
N LYS A 320 -10.73 9.82 -6.85
CA LYS A 320 -11.73 10.26 -7.83
C LYS A 320 -11.23 11.37 -8.76
N LEU A 321 -10.32 12.24 -8.28
CA LEU A 321 -9.72 13.30 -9.09
C LEU A 321 -8.58 12.81 -9.99
N THR A 322 -7.93 11.70 -9.63
CA THR A 322 -6.68 11.27 -10.24
C THR A 322 -6.84 10.04 -11.14
N LEU A 323 -7.90 9.24 -10.94
CA LEU A 323 -8.21 8.08 -11.76
C LEU A 323 -8.93 8.50 -13.06
N PRO A 324 -8.31 8.37 -14.24
CA PRO A 324 -8.91 8.78 -15.52
C PRO A 324 -10.12 7.93 -15.95
N GLY A 325 -10.20 6.69 -15.44
CA GLY A 325 -11.32 5.78 -15.64
C GLY A 325 -12.55 6.15 -14.82
N TYR A 326 -12.38 6.94 -13.76
CA TYR A 326 -13.46 7.25 -12.84
C TYR A 326 -14.55 8.10 -13.50
N LYS A 327 -15.80 7.71 -13.23
CA LYS A 327 -17.00 8.39 -13.70
C LYS A 327 -17.83 8.84 -12.52
N VAL A 328 -17.94 10.15 -12.36
CA VAL A 328 -18.82 10.75 -11.34
C VAL A 328 -20.27 10.41 -11.63
N LYS A 329 -21.07 10.29 -10.58
CA LYS A 329 -22.53 10.27 -10.68
C LYS A 329 -23.08 11.70 -10.72
N ALA A 330 -24.25 11.89 -11.32
CA ALA A 330 -24.93 13.19 -11.26
C ALA A 330 -25.24 13.55 -9.80
N GLY A 331 -24.90 14.77 -9.38
CA GLY A 331 -25.01 15.26 -8.02
C GLY A 331 -23.89 14.80 -7.07
N GLU A 332 -22.94 13.98 -7.53
CA GLU A 332 -21.82 13.56 -6.69
C GLU A 332 -20.90 14.74 -6.37
N THR A 333 -20.46 14.80 -5.12
CA THR A 333 -19.57 15.85 -4.62
C THR A 333 -18.17 15.31 -4.38
N ILE A 334 -17.16 16.06 -4.78
CA ILE A 334 -15.74 15.75 -4.55
C ILE A 334 -15.09 16.93 -3.83
N LYS A 335 -14.44 16.69 -2.70
CA LYS A 335 -13.63 17.68 -2.00
C LYS A 335 -12.29 17.84 -2.68
N LEU A 336 -11.96 19.07 -3.06
CA LEU A 336 -10.65 19.37 -3.60
C LEU A 336 -9.62 19.43 -2.47
N PRO A 337 -8.43 18.86 -2.68
CA PRO A 337 -7.40 18.87 -1.65
C PRO A 337 -6.92 20.29 -1.41
N LYS A 338 -6.49 20.55 -0.18
CA LYS A 338 -5.84 21.82 0.16
C LYS A 338 -4.37 21.76 -0.27
N VAL A 339 -3.72 22.92 -0.34
CA VAL A 339 -2.31 23.02 -0.74
C VAL A 339 -1.41 22.17 0.16
N GLU A 340 -1.66 22.19 1.48
CA GLU A 340 -0.91 21.38 2.44
C GLU A 340 -1.06 19.86 2.24
N THR A 341 -2.23 19.41 1.77
CA THR A 341 -2.46 18.00 1.44
C THR A 341 -1.60 17.60 0.25
N ILE A 342 -1.57 18.44 -0.80
CA ILE A 342 -0.79 18.20 -2.03
C ILE A 342 0.71 18.19 -1.73
N GLU A 343 1.21 19.18 -0.98
CA GLU A 343 2.63 19.24 -0.59
C GLU A 343 3.05 18.08 0.34
N GLY A 344 2.09 17.42 1.00
CA GLY A 344 2.31 16.30 1.91
C GLY A 344 2.17 14.91 1.28
N MET A 345 1.79 14.81 -0.01
CA MET A 345 1.62 13.52 -0.67
C MET A 345 2.96 12.77 -0.78
N LEU A 346 2.90 11.45 -0.62
CA LEU A 346 4.09 10.60 -0.80
C LEU A 346 4.57 10.62 -2.26
N TYR A 347 3.62 10.84 -3.17
CA TYR A 347 3.80 10.95 -4.60
C TYR A 347 3.27 12.28 -5.09
N ASP A 348 4.14 13.03 -5.74
CA ASP A 348 3.83 14.35 -6.23
C ASP A 348 3.15 14.29 -7.61
N ILE A 349 1.90 13.80 -7.63
CA ILE A 349 1.07 13.71 -8.84
C ILE A 349 0.86 15.07 -9.50
N TRP A 350 0.86 16.13 -8.69
CA TRP A 350 0.71 17.51 -9.13
C TRP A 350 1.94 18.34 -8.78
N ALA A 351 3.12 17.82 -9.16
CA ALA A 351 4.38 18.49 -8.87
C ALA A 351 4.43 19.90 -9.42
N ALA A 352 4.42 20.84 -8.49
CA ALA A 352 4.57 22.24 -8.80
C ALA A 352 5.98 22.52 -9.31
N PRO A 353 6.15 23.40 -10.32
CA PRO A 353 7.44 23.94 -10.66
C PRO A 353 8.14 24.53 -9.42
N LYS A 354 9.48 24.53 -9.44
CA LYS A 354 10.25 25.04 -8.30
C LYS A 354 9.87 26.49 -7.97
N GLY A 355 9.37 26.70 -6.75
CA GLY A 355 8.93 28.02 -6.25
C GLY A 355 7.45 28.34 -6.48
N GLU A 356 6.71 27.40 -7.06
CA GLU A 356 5.28 27.49 -7.27
C GLU A 356 4.52 26.54 -6.34
N VAL A 357 3.23 26.79 -6.18
CA VAL A 357 2.27 25.93 -5.47
C VAL A 357 0.98 25.85 -6.26
N VAL A 358 0.15 24.86 -5.95
CA VAL A 358 -1.20 24.79 -6.50
C VAL A 358 -2.03 25.98 -6.02
N THR A 359 -2.61 26.71 -6.96
CA THR A 359 -3.45 27.89 -6.68
C THR A 359 -4.91 27.69 -7.08
N ALA A 360 -5.17 26.80 -8.04
CA ALA A 360 -6.52 26.42 -8.45
C ALA A 360 -6.54 25.05 -9.13
N PHE A 361 -7.74 24.48 -9.22
CA PHE A 361 -8.08 23.33 -10.04
C PHE A 361 -9.08 23.76 -11.10
N LYS A 362 -8.91 23.32 -12.35
CA LYS A 362 -9.95 23.43 -13.37
C LYS A 362 -10.60 22.08 -13.56
N ILE A 363 -11.88 21.98 -13.22
CA ILE A 363 -12.69 20.79 -13.48
C ILE A 363 -13.63 21.08 -14.63
N ASN A 364 -13.50 20.33 -15.72
CA ASN A 364 -14.21 20.58 -16.98
C ASN A 364 -14.08 22.05 -17.44
N GLY A 365 -12.89 22.64 -17.25
CA GLY A 365 -12.58 24.02 -17.58
C GLY A 365 -13.07 25.08 -16.58
N LYS A 366 -13.90 24.72 -15.59
CA LYS A 366 -14.34 25.63 -14.53
C LYS A 366 -13.34 25.64 -13.38
N GLU A 367 -12.95 26.84 -12.95
CA GLU A 367 -11.96 27.03 -11.90
C GLU A 367 -12.55 26.90 -10.49
N TYR A 368 -11.78 26.27 -9.61
CA TYR A 368 -12.04 26.04 -8.19
C TYR A 368 -10.78 26.27 -7.38
N LYS A 369 -10.91 26.75 -6.15
CA LYS A 369 -9.77 26.93 -5.24
C LYS A 369 -9.43 25.61 -4.52
N PRO A 370 -8.18 25.42 -4.08
CA PRO A 370 -7.83 24.33 -3.17
C PRO A 370 -8.74 24.35 -1.93
N GLY A 371 -9.27 23.19 -1.55
CA GLY A 371 -10.24 23.09 -0.47
C GLY A 371 -11.69 23.44 -0.84
N ASP A 372 -12.00 23.79 -2.09
CA ASP A 372 -13.40 23.89 -2.54
C ASP A 372 -14.07 22.51 -2.66
N THR A 373 -15.36 22.50 -2.99
CA THR A 373 -16.11 21.28 -3.30
C THR A 373 -16.63 21.38 -4.73
N PHE A 374 -16.31 20.39 -5.54
CA PHE A 374 -16.93 20.19 -6.85
C PHE A 374 -18.22 19.39 -6.70
N THR A 375 -19.24 19.70 -7.51
CA THR A 375 -20.46 18.91 -7.63
C THR A 375 -20.70 18.64 -9.11
N ALA A 376 -20.86 17.36 -9.46
CA ALA A 376 -21.07 16.95 -10.84
C ALA A 376 -22.50 17.26 -11.28
N ASP A 377 -22.68 18.09 -12.30
CA ASP A 377 -24.02 18.39 -12.84
C ASP A 377 -24.64 17.19 -13.57
N ALA A 378 -23.79 16.31 -14.12
CA ALA A 378 -24.19 15.11 -14.86
C ALA A 378 -23.21 13.96 -14.59
N ALA A 379 -23.65 12.73 -14.86
CA ALA A 379 -22.78 11.57 -14.78
C ALA A 379 -21.78 11.54 -15.96
N GLY A 380 -20.55 11.11 -15.71
CA GLY A 380 -19.53 10.98 -16.77
C GLY A 380 -18.11 11.16 -16.27
N LYS A 381 -17.16 11.19 -17.20
CA LYS A 381 -15.76 11.51 -16.88
C LYS A 381 -15.61 13.02 -16.64
N ILE A 382 -14.70 13.38 -15.75
CA ILE A 382 -14.27 14.77 -15.55
C ILE A 382 -12.83 14.95 -16.04
N THR A 383 -12.49 16.14 -16.49
CA THR A 383 -11.11 16.54 -16.74
C THR A 383 -10.63 17.39 -15.56
N VAL A 384 -9.47 17.07 -15.01
CA VAL A 384 -8.85 17.83 -13.90
C VAL A 384 -7.54 18.42 -14.41
N GLU A 385 -7.42 19.74 -14.36
CA GLU A 385 -6.17 20.46 -14.62
C GLU A 385 -5.76 21.23 -13.37
N VAL A 386 -4.47 21.23 -13.06
CA VAL A 386 -3.93 21.96 -11.91
C VAL A 386 -3.28 23.26 -12.37
N VAL A 387 -3.60 24.35 -11.67
CA VAL A 387 -3.05 25.68 -11.95
C VAL A 387 -2.01 26.01 -10.88
N PHE A 388 -0.79 26.28 -11.33
CA PHE A 388 0.31 26.67 -10.48
C PHE A 388 0.50 28.18 -10.45
N GLY A 389 0.99 28.68 -9.33
CA GLY A 389 1.33 30.09 -9.15
C GLY A 389 2.38 30.27 -8.07
N ALA A 390 2.93 31.48 -7.96
CA ALA A 390 4.00 31.77 -7.01
C ALA A 390 3.57 31.43 -5.56
N LYS A 391 4.47 30.77 -4.82
CA LYS A 391 4.24 30.49 -3.39
C LYS A 391 4.05 31.82 -2.65
N PRO A 392 2.94 32.03 -1.93
CA PRO A 392 2.75 33.26 -1.17
C PRO A 392 3.89 33.40 -0.17
N GLU A 393 4.62 34.52 -0.21
CA GLU A 393 5.53 34.85 0.88
C GLU A 393 4.68 35.04 2.13
N THR A 394 4.78 34.12 3.08
CA THR A 394 4.25 34.33 4.43
C THR A 394 5.06 35.46 5.06
N THR A 395 4.63 36.70 4.86
CA THR A 395 4.97 37.79 5.77
C THR A 395 4.44 37.39 7.13
N LYS A 396 5.36 36.98 8.00
CA LYS A 396 5.13 36.87 9.44
C LYS A 396 4.32 38.10 9.88
N PRO A 397 3.22 37.96 10.63
CA PRO A 397 2.53 39.13 11.15
C PRO A 397 3.55 39.97 11.91
N GLU A 398 3.74 41.22 11.50
CA GLU A 398 4.44 42.20 12.33
C GLU A 398 3.72 42.20 13.67
N THR A 399 4.43 41.81 14.72
CA THR A 399 3.95 41.89 16.09
C THR A 399 3.68 43.37 16.37
N SER A 400 2.42 43.80 16.21
CA SER A 400 2.00 45.14 16.57
C SER A 400 2.18 45.30 18.08
N ALA A 401 3.01 46.25 18.45
CA ALA A 401 3.03 47.02 19.70
C ALA A 401 2.60 46.29 20.99
N LYS A 402 3.60 46.08 21.86
CA LYS A 402 3.47 45.89 23.31
C LYS A 402 2.38 46.79 23.90
N PRO A 403 1.36 46.26 24.60
CA PRO A 403 0.42 47.07 25.35
C PRO A 403 1.15 47.76 26.51
N THR A 404 1.01 49.08 26.57
CA THR A 404 1.44 49.94 27.66
C THR A 404 0.70 49.61 28.95
N ASP A 405 1.47 49.47 30.03
CA ASP A 405 1.01 49.30 31.41
C ASP A 405 -0.01 50.38 31.79
N THR A 406 -1.24 49.95 32.09
CA THR A 406 -2.23 50.80 32.77
C THR A 406 -2.46 50.24 34.17
N LYS A 407 -2.00 51.00 35.16
CA LYS A 407 -2.10 50.77 36.60
C LYS A 407 -3.58 50.84 37.03
N ALA A 408 -4.10 49.78 37.63
CA ALA A 408 -5.39 49.78 38.34
C ALA A 408 -5.17 49.70 39.87
N PRO A 409 -6.06 50.26 40.70
CA PRO A 409 -5.76 50.59 42.10
C PRO A 409 -6.06 49.45 43.08
N ASP A 410 -5.31 49.48 44.18
CA ASP A 410 -5.41 48.60 45.35
C ASP A 410 -6.83 48.49 45.93
N THR A 411 -7.27 47.27 46.22
CA THR A 411 -8.32 47.02 47.21
C THR A 411 -7.97 45.80 48.07
N LYS A 412 -8.08 45.99 49.38
CA LYS A 412 -7.61 45.13 50.47
C LYS A 412 -8.60 43.99 50.74
N ALA A 413 -8.06 42.84 51.16
CA ALA A 413 -8.73 41.58 51.50
C ALA A 413 -9.75 41.67 52.66
N PRO A 414 -10.49 40.57 52.91
CA PRO A 414 -10.15 39.85 54.14
C PRO A 414 -10.01 38.33 54.00
N ASP A 415 -9.20 37.80 54.92
CA ASP A 415 -8.76 36.43 55.13
C ASP A 415 -9.87 35.40 55.38
N THR A 416 -9.66 34.15 54.95
CA THR A 416 -10.17 32.98 55.69
C THR A 416 -9.25 31.78 55.53
N LYS A 417 -8.91 31.16 56.67
CA LYS A 417 -7.96 30.04 56.84
C LYS A 417 -8.52 28.68 56.40
N ALA A 418 -7.55 27.79 56.11
CA ALA A 418 -7.57 26.39 55.71
C ALA A 418 -8.45 25.42 56.55
N PRO A 419 -8.57 24.13 56.14
CA PRO A 419 -7.52 23.20 56.56
C PRO A 419 -7.07 22.17 55.50
N ASP A 420 -5.81 21.76 55.71
CA ASP A 420 -5.10 20.64 55.11
C ASP A 420 -5.83 19.29 55.23
N THR A 421 -5.61 18.40 54.27
CA THR A 421 -5.72 16.96 54.52
C THR A 421 -4.62 16.24 53.76
N LYS A 422 -3.87 15.41 54.50
CA LYS A 422 -2.70 14.64 54.05
C LYS A 422 -3.00 13.15 54.17
N ALA A 423 -2.35 12.39 53.29
CA ALA A 423 -1.97 10.96 53.36
C ALA A 423 -2.94 9.91 52.76
N PRO A 424 -2.47 8.71 52.38
CA PRO A 424 -1.07 8.20 52.40
C PRO A 424 -0.55 7.59 51.08
N GLU A 425 0.77 7.67 50.92
CA GLU A 425 1.55 6.80 50.02
C GLU A 425 1.65 5.39 50.63
N THR A 426 1.45 4.37 49.80
CA THR A 426 1.76 2.98 50.16
C THR A 426 2.91 2.50 49.27
N SER A 427 3.93 1.98 49.91
CA SER A 427 5.13 1.38 49.36
C SER A 427 4.89 -0.04 48.90
N ALA A 428 5.42 -0.43 47.73
CA ALA A 428 5.73 -1.83 47.44
C ALA A 428 6.96 -1.95 46.52
N LYS A 429 7.73 -2.98 46.84
CA LYS A 429 9.10 -3.29 46.44
C LYS A 429 9.26 -3.74 44.99
N THR A 430 10.51 -3.59 44.59
CA THR A 430 11.26 -4.02 43.42
C THR A 430 11.06 -5.47 42.98
N THR A 431 11.17 -5.58 41.67
CA THR A 431 11.26 -6.66 40.68
C THR A 431 12.38 -7.69 40.92
N GLU A 432 12.16 -8.93 40.45
CA GLU A 432 13.19 -9.80 39.88
C GLU A 432 12.73 -10.26 38.47
N GLU A 433 13.67 -10.23 37.53
CA GLU A 433 13.51 -10.32 36.06
C GLU A 433 13.11 -11.70 35.53
N LYS A 434 12.38 -11.71 34.41
CA LYS A 434 12.71 -12.56 33.25
C LYS A 434 12.55 -11.78 31.94
N LYS A 435 13.60 -11.86 31.12
CA LYS A 435 13.88 -11.08 29.91
C LYS A 435 12.89 -11.38 28.77
N GLY A 436 12.21 -10.35 28.30
CA GLY A 436 11.56 -10.28 26.98
C GLY A 436 12.22 -9.16 26.16
N CYS A 437 12.64 -9.47 24.94
CA CYS A 437 13.29 -8.55 24.03
C CYS A 437 12.25 -7.56 23.49
N GLY A 438 12.19 -6.37 24.09
CA GLY A 438 11.38 -5.24 23.65
C GLY A 438 12.27 -4.09 23.21
N SER A 439 12.04 -3.63 22.00
CA SER A 439 12.47 -2.34 21.47
C SER A 439 12.07 -1.20 22.41
N SER A 440 13.01 -0.32 22.74
CA SER A 440 12.70 1.00 23.31
C SER A 440 13.31 2.10 22.46
N VAL A 441 12.43 2.94 21.95
CA VAL A 441 12.74 4.29 21.48
C VAL A 441 12.98 5.15 22.71
N ALA A 442 14.07 5.92 22.71
CA ALA A 442 14.18 7.14 23.49
C ALA A 442 14.75 8.24 22.60
N TYR A 443 13.87 9.18 22.26
CA TYR A 443 14.21 10.47 21.67
C TYR A 443 15.12 11.28 22.61
N ALA A 444 16.20 11.83 22.06
CA ALA A 444 16.78 13.09 22.52
C ALA A 444 17.56 13.77 21.38
N ALA A 445 16.98 14.85 20.86
CA ALA A 445 17.61 16.03 20.27
C ALA A 445 18.83 15.85 19.34
N VAL A 446 18.63 16.04 18.02
CA VAL A 446 19.52 16.90 17.21
C VAL A 446 18.70 17.67 16.18
N ALA A 447 18.59 18.97 16.42
CA ALA A 447 18.19 19.97 15.44
C ALA A 447 19.37 20.29 14.50
N LEU A 448 19.03 20.65 13.25
CA LEU A 448 19.86 21.31 12.23
C LEU A 448 21.20 20.65 11.88
N THR A 449 21.29 20.09 10.66
CA THR A 449 22.13 20.63 9.56
C THR A 449 22.23 19.62 8.42
N ALA A 450 21.79 20.00 7.20
CA ALA A 450 22.49 19.76 5.94
C ALA A 450 21.61 20.17 4.75
N MET A 451 21.57 21.48 4.47
CA MET A 451 21.47 21.99 3.11
C MET A 451 22.73 22.82 2.83
N PHE A 452 23.14 22.86 1.56
CA PHE A 452 24.41 23.31 0.96
C PHE A 452 25.52 22.25 1.00
N GLY A 453 26.14 21.83 -0.11
CA GLY A 453 26.08 22.27 -1.49
C GLY A 453 27.40 21.91 -2.18
N ALA A 454 27.30 21.45 -3.43
CA ALA A 454 28.28 21.52 -4.52
C ALA A 454 29.75 21.04 -4.32
N ALA A 455 30.10 20.06 -5.16
CA ALA A 455 31.28 19.98 -6.02
C ALA A 455 32.67 20.31 -5.43
N LEU A 456 33.54 19.29 -5.38
CA LEU A 456 34.95 19.42 -5.77
C LEU A 456 35.46 18.06 -6.30
N THR A 457 35.80 18.05 -7.59
CA THR A 457 36.64 17.05 -8.26
C THR A 457 38.13 17.28 -8.00
N PHE A 458 38.94 16.25 -8.32
CA PHE A 458 40.41 16.13 -8.31
C PHE A 458 41.01 15.69 -6.96
N GLY A 459 41.87 14.69 -6.85
CA GLY A 459 42.57 13.89 -7.85
C GLY A 459 43.44 12.83 -7.17
N LYS A 460 43.73 11.79 -7.94
CA LYS A 460 44.64 10.65 -7.69
C LYS A 460 45.98 11.07 -7.04
N LYS A 461 46.40 10.37 -5.97
CA LYS A 461 47.81 9.92 -5.80
C LYS A 461 47.99 8.87 -4.68
N ARG A 462 48.54 7.72 -5.13
CA ARG A 462 49.43 6.75 -4.48
C ARG A 462 49.90 7.06 -3.04
N LYS A 463 49.76 6.09 -2.15
CA LYS A 463 50.80 5.08 -1.89
C LYS A 463 50.17 3.79 -1.42
#